data_AF-A0A2E0V1L0-F1
#
_entry.id   AF-A0A2E0V1L0-F1
#
_cell.length_a   1.000
_cell.length_b   1.000
_cell.length_c   1.000
_cell.angle_alpha   90.00
_cell.angle_beta   90.00
_cell.angle_gamma   90.00
#
_symmetry.space_group_name_H-M   'P 1'
#
loop_
_entity.id
_entity.type
_entity.pdbx_description
1 polymer ?
#
loop_
_entity_poly.entity_id
_entity_poly.type
_entity_poly.pdbx_seq_one_letter_code
_entity_poly.pdbx_strand_id
1 'polypeptide(L)'
;MDLSKPMIEILNEMYPGGIIFKEVPNGIKKAIDYFYSVPIFEITNSDFIKNFNKACYDSLSSLAGKDNRKFQENYFNNFTPIWRGILGPLGNITLTEIFWLRILDPIYQWEEQNKPSRIHKGSPYYYLGVSFLNQNFVERGYLYCHKSYAEDKITEKENNPDSDNLPETPSYLLLTTNDENPNQFYLTWVQEQAKFIQQLIDDFNTLYSKSFDQEQLRSKFLGNTELIEEIYLFSYITARIKQIFSSVFIWDKLLFESNNALSLQILLSLCFDLTKIIEKLIAIKEIQINGLIDDTKKHRRYFSYRLSFLKNGKDCFSLDRVKIDKFNEERENASNLTIKNLLRDSFIFEDLSSANEIDKTYLLALGIRNHYAHNTEPLEILGDKHIEIFTRLYHLLFFVLDELY
;
A
#
# COMPACT_ATOMS: atom_id res chain seq x y z
N MET A 1 -10.72 -26.36 -18.09
CA MET A 1 -10.86 -25.43 -19.22
C MET A 1 -9.74 -25.71 -20.20
N ASP A 2 -10.05 -25.92 -21.47
CA ASP A 2 -9.04 -26.21 -22.49
C ASP A 2 -8.44 -24.90 -23.02
N LEU A 3 -7.20 -24.60 -22.62
CA LEU A 3 -6.48 -23.36 -23.00
C LEU A 3 -5.95 -23.38 -24.43
N SER A 4 -6.09 -24.50 -25.14
CA SER A 4 -5.73 -24.61 -26.56
C SER A 4 -6.79 -24.10 -27.52
N LYS A 5 -8.01 -23.89 -27.02
CA LYS A 5 -9.08 -23.27 -27.80
C LYS A 5 -8.85 -21.78 -27.99
N PRO A 6 -9.35 -21.20 -29.10
CA PRO A 6 -9.47 -19.75 -29.23
C PRO A 6 -10.21 -19.15 -28.05
N MET A 7 -9.78 -17.97 -27.60
CA MET A 7 -10.38 -17.34 -26.42
C MET A 7 -11.88 -17.04 -26.54
N ILE A 8 -12.39 -16.85 -27.75
CA ILE A 8 -13.84 -16.68 -27.97
C ILE A 8 -14.64 -17.92 -27.60
N GLU A 9 -14.09 -19.12 -27.81
CA GLU A 9 -14.76 -20.37 -27.45
C GLU A 9 -14.81 -20.51 -25.93
N ILE A 10 -13.68 -20.24 -25.27
CA ILE A 10 -13.57 -20.22 -23.81
C ILE A 10 -14.59 -19.24 -23.21
N LEU A 11 -14.71 -18.04 -23.79
CA LEU A 11 -15.66 -17.04 -23.33
C LEU A 11 -17.11 -17.44 -23.52
N ASN A 12 -17.46 -18.05 -24.65
CA ASN A 12 -18.81 -18.52 -24.89
C ASN A 12 -19.19 -19.68 -23.95
N GLU A 13 -18.23 -20.50 -23.53
CA GLU A 13 -18.41 -21.51 -22.50
C GLU A 13 -18.64 -20.89 -21.11
N MET A 14 -17.89 -19.83 -20.76
CA MET A 14 -18.00 -19.16 -19.45
C MET A 14 -19.21 -18.23 -19.35
N TYR A 15 -19.61 -17.60 -20.45
CA TYR A 15 -20.68 -16.61 -20.52
C TYR A 15 -21.63 -16.95 -21.68
N PRO A 16 -22.54 -17.92 -21.51
CA PRO A 16 -23.54 -18.28 -22.51
C PRO A 16 -24.50 -17.10 -22.73
N GLY A 17 -24.22 -16.31 -23.77
CA GLY A 17 -24.81 -14.99 -24.02
C GLY A 17 -23.83 -14.03 -24.71
N GLY A 18 -22.53 -14.36 -24.67
CA GLY A 18 -21.46 -13.59 -25.29
C GLY A 18 -21.13 -12.31 -24.55
N ILE A 19 -19.97 -11.74 -24.85
CA ILE A 19 -19.59 -10.42 -24.38
C ILE A 19 -20.12 -9.37 -25.37
N ILE A 20 -21.07 -8.55 -24.92
CA ILE A 20 -21.63 -7.48 -25.74
C ILE A 20 -20.74 -6.23 -25.59
N PHE A 21 -20.04 -5.88 -26.66
CA PHE A 21 -19.35 -4.60 -26.74
C PHE A 21 -20.29 -3.53 -27.32
N LYS A 22 -20.43 -2.39 -26.64
CA LYS A 22 -21.19 -1.24 -27.16
C LYS A 22 -20.24 -0.29 -27.88
N GLU A 23 -20.55 0.04 -29.13
CA GLU A 23 -19.90 1.09 -29.94
C GLU A 23 -18.36 1.13 -29.86
N VAL A 24 -17.70 0.09 -30.37
CA VAL A 24 -16.23 -0.02 -30.36
C VAL A 24 -15.63 0.58 -31.63
N PRO A 25 -14.64 1.49 -31.53
CA PRO A 25 -13.85 1.95 -32.67
C PRO A 25 -13.29 0.77 -33.49
N ASN A 26 -13.30 0.88 -34.82
CA ASN A 26 -12.94 -0.24 -35.71
C ASN A 26 -11.54 -0.85 -35.42
N GLY A 27 -10.56 -0.02 -35.05
CA GLY A 27 -9.23 -0.52 -34.68
C GLY A 27 -9.23 -1.32 -33.37
N ILE A 28 -9.98 -0.87 -32.35
CA ILE A 28 -10.14 -1.61 -31.09
C ILE A 28 -10.92 -2.90 -31.34
N LYS A 29 -11.96 -2.86 -32.18
CA LYS A 29 -12.71 -4.06 -32.57
C LYS A 29 -11.78 -5.09 -33.22
N LYS A 30 -10.93 -4.68 -34.17
CA LYS A 30 -9.92 -5.55 -34.77
C LYS A 30 -8.95 -6.11 -33.74
N ALA A 31 -8.49 -5.31 -32.79
CA ALA A 31 -7.59 -5.77 -31.73
C ALA A 31 -8.27 -6.84 -30.85
N ILE A 32 -9.53 -6.62 -30.48
CA ILE A 32 -10.36 -7.59 -29.75
C ILE A 32 -10.56 -8.88 -30.57
N ASP A 33 -10.90 -8.75 -31.86
CA ASP A 33 -11.09 -9.89 -32.77
C ASP A 33 -9.79 -10.70 -32.90
N TYR A 34 -8.63 -10.04 -33.02
CA TYR A 34 -7.33 -10.71 -33.00
C TYR A 34 -7.09 -11.45 -31.71
N PHE A 35 -7.30 -10.81 -30.56
CA PHE A 35 -7.15 -11.43 -29.24
C PHE A 35 -8.01 -12.71 -29.15
N TYR A 36 -9.27 -12.63 -29.55
CA TYR A 36 -10.21 -13.74 -29.53
C TYR A 36 -9.95 -14.86 -30.54
N SER A 37 -9.26 -14.56 -31.63
CA SER A 37 -8.96 -15.52 -32.69
C SER A 37 -7.84 -16.51 -32.36
N VAL A 38 -7.07 -16.27 -31.30
CA VAL A 38 -5.90 -17.09 -30.96
C VAL A 38 -6.07 -17.79 -29.61
N PRO A 39 -5.43 -18.97 -29.42
CA PRO A 39 -5.27 -19.57 -28.11
C PRO A 39 -4.50 -18.65 -27.16
N ILE A 40 -4.75 -18.79 -25.85
CA ILE A 40 -4.20 -17.87 -24.86
C ILE A 40 -2.67 -17.90 -24.78
N PHE A 41 -2.02 -19.03 -25.13
CA PHE A 41 -0.56 -19.12 -25.14
C PHE A 41 0.08 -18.43 -26.36
N GLU A 42 -0.68 -18.17 -27.42
CA GLU A 42 -0.18 -17.51 -28.63
C GLU A 42 -0.15 -15.98 -28.50
N ILE A 43 -0.64 -15.41 -27.40
CA ILE A 43 -0.59 -13.95 -27.17
C ILE A 43 0.86 -13.41 -27.06
N THR A 44 1.84 -14.31 -26.93
CA THR A 44 3.27 -14.00 -26.92
C THR A 44 3.95 -14.18 -28.27
N ASN A 45 3.23 -14.68 -29.30
CA ASN A 45 3.74 -14.87 -30.65
C ASN A 45 4.04 -13.51 -31.32
N SER A 46 5.16 -13.41 -32.05
CA SER A 46 5.59 -12.18 -32.70
C SER A 46 4.58 -11.63 -33.71
N ASP A 47 3.92 -12.49 -34.48
CA ASP A 47 2.94 -12.07 -35.49
C ASP A 47 1.65 -11.58 -34.83
N PHE A 48 1.22 -12.27 -33.76
CA PHE A 48 0.12 -11.80 -32.93
C PHE A 48 0.42 -10.40 -32.38
N ILE A 49 1.57 -10.24 -31.71
CA ILE A 49 1.98 -8.97 -31.10
C ILE A 49 2.01 -7.85 -32.14
N LYS A 50 2.60 -8.11 -33.31
CA LYS A 50 2.69 -7.13 -34.39
C LYS A 50 1.29 -6.69 -34.87
N ASN A 51 0.40 -7.64 -35.12
CA ASN A 51 -0.94 -7.35 -35.64
C ASN A 51 -1.84 -6.70 -34.59
N PHE A 52 -1.79 -7.16 -33.34
CA PHE A 52 -2.51 -6.59 -32.22
C PHE A 52 -2.05 -5.15 -31.94
N ASN A 53 -0.74 -4.93 -31.82
CA ASN A 53 -0.19 -3.60 -31.57
C ASN A 53 -0.52 -2.64 -32.70
N LYS A 54 -0.45 -3.10 -33.96
CA LYS A 54 -0.87 -2.30 -35.11
C LYS A 54 -2.35 -1.93 -35.04
N ALA A 55 -3.24 -2.86 -34.73
CA ALA A 55 -4.67 -2.58 -34.63
C ALA A 55 -5.00 -1.58 -33.51
N CYS A 56 -4.35 -1.74 -32.35
CA CYS A 56 -4.43 -0.78 -31.25
C CYS A 56 -3.90 0.59 -31.67
N TYR A 57 -2.68 0.68 -32.23
CA TYR A 57 -2.08 1.93 -32.69
C TYR A 57 -2.93 2.63 -33.77
N ASP A 58 -3.43 1.90 -34.76
CA ASP A 58 -4.29 2.43 -35.81
C ASP A 58 -5.57 3.05 -35.23
N SER A 59 -6.08 2.52 -34.11
CA SER A 59 -7.23 3.11 -33.42
C SER A 59 -6.90 4.45 -32.74
N LEU A 60 -5.64 4.66 -32.35
CA LEU A 60 -5.13 5.91 -31.78
C LEU A 60 -5.02 7.02 -32.83
N SER A 61 -4.95 6.71 -34.12
CA SER A 61 -4.96 7.74 -35.17
C SER A 61 -6.22 8.62 -35.13
N SER A 62 -7.33 8.11 -34.58
CA SER A 62 -8.55 8.87 -34.34
C SER A 62 -8.47 9.87 -33.15
N LEU A 63 -7.38 9.84 -32.37
CA LEU A 63 -7.09 10.72 -31.24
C LEU A 63 -6.39 12.03 -31.62
N ALA A 64 -5.77 12.11 -32.80
CA ALA A 64 -5.00 13.29 -33.21
C ALA A 64 -5.90 14.54 -33.26
N GLY A 65 -5.71 15.44 -32.29
CA GLY A 65 -6.38 16.75 -32.22
C GLY A 65 -7.69 16.82 -31.42
N LYS A 66 -8.08 15.79 -30.66
CA LYS A 66 -9.25 15.84 -29.76
C LYS A 66 -8.86 15.54 -28.33
N ASP A 67 -8.77 16.58 -27.52
CA ASP A 67 -8.67 16.46 -26.06
C ASP A 67 -10.00 15.90 -25.54
N ASN A 68 -10.08 14.57 -25.42
CA ASN A 68 -11.32 13.90 -25.06
C ASN A 68 -11.05 12.75 -24.09
N ARG A 69 -10.93 13.10 -22.81
CA ARG A 69 -10.86 12.18 -21.67
C ARG A 69 -11.87 11.03 -21.78
N LYS A 70 -13.11 11.32 -22.21
CA LYS A 70 -14.16 10.30 -22.39
C LYS A 70 -13.77 9.25 -23.44
N PHE A 71 -13.06 9.63 -24.49
CA PHE A 71 -12.55 8.68 -25.47
C PHE A 71 -11.37 7.86 -24.92
N GLN A 72 -10.46 8.47 -24.17
CA GLN A 72 -9.35 7.76 -23.53
C GLN A 72 -9.86 6.72 -22.52
N GLU A 73 -10.84 7.10 -21.70
CA GLU A 73 -11.54 6.19 -20.81
C GLU A 73 -12.25 5.08 -21.60
N ASN A 74 -12.95 5.42 -22.69
CA ASN A 74 -13.59 4.43 -23.56
C ASN A 74 -12.58 3.46 -24.21
N TYR A 75 -11.39 3.92 -24.59
CA TYR A 75 -10.35 3.08 -25.19
C TYR A 75 -10.02 1.90 -24.27
N PHE A 76 -9.66 2.16 -23.01
CA PHE A 76 -9.33 1.10 -22.06
C PHE A 76 -10.58 0.33 -21.59
N ASN A 77 -11.73 1.02 -21.43
CA ASN A 77 -12.97 0.38 -21.02
C ASN A 77 -13.43 -0.70 -22.00
N ASN A 78 -13.12 -0.56 -23.30
CA ASN A 78 -13.41 -1.60 -24.30
C ASN A 78 -12.66 -2.92 -24.05
N PHE A 79 -11.54 -2.90 -23.34
CA PHE A 79 -10.77 -4.10 -22.99
C PHE A 79 -11.19 -4.70 -21.63
N THR A 80 -11.97 -3.99 -20.82
CA THR A 80 -12.41 -4.47 -19.50
C THR A 80 -13.25 -5.75 -19.54
N PRO A 81 -14.10 -6.03 -20.56
CA PRO A 81 -14.82 -7.29 -20.60
C PRO A 81 -13.92 -8.51 -20.77
N ILE A 82 -12.84 -8.39 -21.56
CA ILE A 82 -11.83 -9.44 -21.70
C ILE A 82 -11.16 -9.72 -20.35
N TRP A 83 -10.75 -8.65 -19.67
CA TRP A 83 -10.13 -8.74 -18.36
C TRP A 83 -11.06 -9.38 -17.31
N ARG A 84 -12.31 -8.91 -17.21
CA ARG A 84 -13.31 -9.46 -16.27
C ARG A 84 -13.72 -10.88 -16.60
N GLY A 85 -13.81 -11.23 -17.88
CA GLY A 85 -14.33 -12.52 -18.33
C GLY A 85 -13.28 -13.64 -18.31
N ILE A 86 -12.03 -13.33 -18.65
CA ILE A 86 -10.99 -14.34 -18.85
C ILE A 86 -9.92 -14.21 -17.78
N LEU A 87 -9.32 -13.03 -17.68
CA LEU A 87 -8.03 -12.91 -17.01
C LEU A 87 -8.14 -12.78 -15.49
N GLY A 88 -9.22 -12.14 -15.01
CA GLY A 88 -9.55 -12.05 -13.58
C GLY A 88 -9.91 -13.40 -12.95
N PRO A 89 -10.93 -14.13 -13.45
CA PRO A 89 -11.39 -15.38 -12.84
C PRO A 89 -10.43 -16.55 -12.96
N LEU A 90 -9.62 -16.62 -14.03
CA LEU A 90 -8.64 -17.69 -14.22
C LEU A 90 -7.43 -17.58 -13.30
N GLY A 91 -7.26 -16.43 -12.63
CA GLY A 91 -6.16 -16.17 -11.72
C GLY A 91 -4.77 -16.21 -12.34
N ASN A 92 -4.67 -16.24 -13.67
CA ASN A 92 -3.38 -16.25 -14.34
C ASN A 92 -2.84 -14.82 -14.43
N ILE A 93 -2.12 -14.45 -13.37
CA ILE A 93 -1.58 -13.09 -13.23
C ILE A 93 -0.62 -12.72 -14.36
N THR A 94 0.18 -13.67 -14.85
CA THR A 94 1.14 -13.46 -15.94
C THR A 94 0.42 -13.05 -17.22
N LEU A 95 -0.67 -13.73 -17.56
CA LEU A 95 -1.46 -13.41 -18.76
C LEU A 95 -2.19 -12.07 -18.61
N THR A 96 -2.71 -11.79 -17.41
CA THR A 96 -3.30 -10.47 -17.09
C THR A 96 -2.29 -9.34 -17.27
N GLU A 97 -1.07 -9.56 -16.79
CA GLU A 97 0.03 -8.60 -16.92
C GLU A 97 0.40 -8.38 -18.39
N ILE A 98 0.68 -9.45 -19.13
CA ILE A 98 1.02 -9.39 -20.55
C ILE A 98 -0.08 -8.65 -21.32
N PHE A 99 -1.35 -8.96 -21.07
CA PHE A 99 -2.48 -8.34 -21.75
C PHE A 99 -2.49 -6.81 -21.60
N TRP A 100 -2.45 -6.30 -20.36
CA TRP A 100 -2.49 -4.86 -20.14
C TRP A 100 -1.23 -4.15 -20.61
N LEU A 101 -0.04 -4.77 -20.44
CA LEU A 101 1.20 -4.21 -20.98
C LEU A 101 1.17 -4.12 -22.50
N ARG A 102 0.59 -5.11 -23.20
CA ARG A 102 0.41 -5.09 -24.65
C ARG A 102 -0.55 -4.00 -25.12
N ILE A 103 -1.58 -3.67 -24.33
CA ILE A 103 -2.47 -2.55 -24.64
C ILE A 103 -1.76 -1.21 -24.44
N LEU A 104 -0.84 -1.12 -23.46
CA LEU A 104 -0.05 0.08 -23.17
C LEU A 104 1.08 0.33 -24.16
N ASP A 105 1.69 -0.72 -24.74
CA ASP A 105 2.81 -0.60 -25.69
C ASP A 105 2.50 0.38 -26.86
N PRO A 106 1.37 0.23 -27.61
CA PRO A 106 0.98 1.19 -28.66
C PRO A 106 0.76 2.61 -28.16
N ILE A 107 0.30 2.77 -26.92
CA ILE A 107 0.06 4.09 -26.31
C ILE A 107 1.38 4.82 -26.12
N TYR A 108 2.38 4.16 -25.54
CA TYR A 108 3.70 4.75 -25.37
C TYR A 108 4.36 5.10 -26.71
N GLN A 109 4.25 4.21 -27.71
CA GLN A 109 4.76 4.47 -29.06
C GLN A 109 4.09 5.70 -29.69
N TRP A 110 2.77 5.85 -29.49
CA TRP A 110 2.04 7.00 -29.97
C TRP A 110 2.45 8.29 -29.24
N GLU A 111 2.55 8.28 -27.91
CA GLU A 111 2.96 9.43 -27.10
C GLU A 111 4.38 9.91 -27.48
N GLU A 112 5.30 8.98 -27.74
CA GLU A 112 6.67 9.30 -28.16
C GLU A 112 6.70 10.09 -29.48
N GLN A 113 5.80 9.74 -30.41
CA GLN A 113 5.71 10.35 -31.74
C GLN A 113 4.83 11.61 -31.76
N ASN A 114 4.01 11.84 -30.74
CA ASN A 114 3.01 12.92 -30.69
C ASN A 114 3.21 13.89 -29.51
N LYS A 115 4.46 14.03 -29.02
CA LYS A 115 4.79 14.96 -27.93
C LYS A 115 4.32 16.40 -28.26
N PRO A 116 3.76 17.13 -27.28
CA PRO A 116 3.66 16.80 -25.85
C PRO A 116 2.38 16.03 -25.46
N SER A 117 1.61 15.52 -26.42
CA SER A 117 0.33 14.86 -26.15
C SER A 117 0.50 13.61 -25.27
N ARG A 118 -0.41 13.43 -24.30
CA ARG A 118 -0.47 12.26 -23.42
C ARG A 118 -1.86 11.63 -23.45
N ILE A 119 -1.93 10.33 -23.25
CA ILE A 119 -3.13 9.55 -23.01
C ILE A 119 -3.09 9.10 -21.54
N HIS A 120 -4.17 9.32 -20.80
CA HIS A 120 -4.29 8.89 -19.41
C HIS A 120 -4.25 7.36 -19.32
N LYS A 121 -3.32 6.82 -18.51
CA LYS A 121 -3.09 5.38 -18.36
C LYS A 121 -3.52 4.85 -16.98
N GLY A 122 -4.32 5.60 -16.22
CA GLY A 122 -4.69 5.22 -14.85
C GLY A 122 -5.47 3.90 -14.80
N SER A 123 -6.56 3.78 -15.58
CA SER A 123 -7.41 2.59 -15.61
C SER A 123 -6.66 1.26 -15.81
N PRO A 124 -5.80 1.08 -16.84
CA PRO A 124 -5.08 -0.18 -17.01
C PRO A 124 -4.11 -0.46 -15.85
N TYR A 125 -3.45 0.55 -15.27
CA TYR A 125 -2.64 0.32 -14.07
C TYR A 125 -3.49 -0.08 -12.87
N TYR A 126 -4.65 0.55 -12.65
CA TYR A 126 -5.53 0.18 -11.56
C TYR A 126 -6.02 -1.28 -11.69
N TYR A 127 -6.46 -1.68 -12.90
CA TYR A 127 -6.89 -3.06 -13.14
C TYR A 127 -5.74 -4.07 -12.97
N LEU A 128 -4.52 -3.73 -13.38
CA LEU A 128 -3.32 -4.52 -13.06
C LEU A 128 -3.14 -4.65 -11.55
N GLY A 129 -3.19 -3.53 -10.83
CA GLY A 129 -3.07 -3.48 -9.37
C GLY A 129 -4.07 -4.41 -8.68
N VAL A 130 -5.36 -4.26 -8.99
CA VAL A 130 -6.42 -5.12 -8.45
C VAL A 130 -6.19 -6.59 -8.80
N SER A 131 -5.71 -6.89 -10.01
CA SER A 131 -5.41 -8.28 -10.40
C SER A 131 -4.32 -8.90 -9.55
N PHE A 132 -3.26 -8.15 -9.23
CA PHE A 132 -2.20 -8.60 -8.32
C PHE A 132 -2.72 -8.77 -6.89
N LEU A 133 -3.54 -7.84 -6.39
CA LEU A 133 -4.13 -7.93 -5.06
C LEU A 133 -5.06 -9.14 -4.91
N ASN A 134 -5.90 -9.44 -5.91
CA ASN A 134 -6.73 -10.64 -5.95
C ASN A 134 -5.92 -11.94 -5.84
N GLN A 135 -4.64 -11.91 -6.24
CA GLN A 135 -3.71 -13.04 -6.18
C GLN A 135 -2.73 -12.93 -5.00
N ASN A 136 -2.97 -12.02 -4.05
CA ASN A 136 -2.13 -11.76 -2.87
C ASN A 136 -0.69 -11.32 -3.18
N PHE A 137 -0.44 -10.80 -4.39
CA PHE A 137 0.82 -10.11 -4.73
C PHE A 137 0.72 -8.63 -4.30
N VAL A 138 0.70 -8.39 -2.99
CA VAL A 138 0.41 -7.08 -2.40
C VAL A 138 1.37 -5.99 -2.88
N GLU A 139 2.68 -6.26 -2.91
CA GLU A 139 3.69 -5.29 -3.34
C GLU A 139 3.44 -4.78 -4.77
N ARG A 140 3.20 -5.72 -5.70
CA ARG A 140 2.94 -5.38 -7.10
C ARG A 140 1.59 -4.68 -7.24
N GLY A 141 0.59 -5.15 -6.49
CA GLY A 141 -0.73 -4.55 -6.43
C GLY A 141 -0.70 -3.07 -6.06
N TYR A 142 -0.05 -2.75 -4.94
CA TYR A 142 0.13 -1.37 -4.49
C TYR A 142 0.97 -0.54 -5.46
N LEU A 143 2.07 -1.08 -6.01
CA LEU A 143 2.90 -0.38 -6.99
C LEU A 143 2.08 0.10 -8.20
N TYR A 144 1.23 -0.77 -8.75
CA TYR A 144 0.38 -0.39 -9.88
C TYR A 144 -0.76 0.56 -9.49
N CYS A 145 -1.34 0.42 -8.29
CA CYS A 145 -2.34 1.38 -7.80
C CYS A 145 -1.71 2.78 -7.61
N HIS A 146 -0.49 2.86 -7.09
CA HIS A 146 0.29 4.11 -7.03
C HIS A 146 0.54 4.69 -8.42
N LYS A 147 0.96 3.85 -9.37
CA LYS A 147 1.20 4.29 -10.75
C LYS A 147 -0.09 4.81 -11.40
N SER A 148 -1.23 4.17 -11.13
CA SER A 148 -2.54 4.68 -11.56
C SER A 148 -2.84 6.04 -10.97
N TYR A 149 -2.66 6.21 -9.65
CA TYR A 149 -2.96 7.47 -9.00
C TYR A 149 -2.02 8.60 -9.46
N ALA A 150 -0.76 8.29 -9.76
CA ALA A 150 0.17 9.25 -10.36
C ALA A 150 -0.35 9.76 -11.72
N GLU A 151 -0.88 8.90 -12.59
CA GLU A 151 -1.53 9.34 -13.84
C GLU A 151 -2.75 10.23 -13.57
N ASP A 152 -3.57 9.87 -12.57
CA ASP A 152 -4.73 10.65 -12.17
C ASP A 152 -4.33 12.07 -11.73
N LYS A 153 -3.28 12.21 -10.90
CA LYS A 153 -2.76 13.50 -10.46
C LYS A 153 -2.26 14.36 -11.62
N ILE A 154 -1.54 13.78 -12.56
CA ILE A 154 -1.00 14.56 -13.69
C ILE A 154 -2.14 15.07 -14.56
N THR A 155 -3.12 14.21 -14.87
CA THR A 155 -4.29 14.61 -15.68
C THR A 155 -5.19 15.60 -14.94
N GLU A 156 -5.35 15.49 -13.62
CA GLU A 156 -6.08 16.49 -12.83
C GLU A 156 -5.39 17.86 -12.89
N LYS A 157 -4.06 17.90 -12.74
CA LYS A 157 -3.28 19.14 -12.80
C LYS A 157 -3.26 19.78 -14.19
N GLU A 158 -3.31 18.98 -15.26
CA GLU A 158 -3.42 19.50 -16.64
C GLU A 158 -4.78 20.15 -16.91
N ASN A 159 -5.86 19.54 -16.40
CA ASN A 159 -7.20 20.08 -16.59
C ASN A 159 -7.48 21.27 -15.67
N ASN A 160 -6.94 21.23 -14.45
CA ASN A 160 -7.13 22.24 -13.42
C ASN A 160 -5.77 22.65 -12.82
N PRO A 161 -4.96 23.49 -13.51
CA PRO A 161 -3.63 23.87 -13.06
C PRO A 161 -3.58 24.53 -11.68
N ASP A 162 -4.65 25.25 -11.31
CA ASP A 162 -4.77 25.94 -10.02
C ASP A 162 -5.42 25.05 -8.93
N SER A 163 -5.82 23.82 -9.27
CA SER A 163 -6.37 22.89 -8.29
C SER A 163 -5.24 22.22 -7.50
N ASP A 164 -5.39 22.28 -6.18
CA ASP A 164 -4.63 21.47 -5.22
C ASP A 164 -5.46 20.27 -4.74
N ASN A 165 -6.64 20.04 -5.32
CA ASN A 165 -7.49 18.93 -4.96
C ASN A 165 -6.85 17.61 -5.39
N LEU A 166 -6.86 16.64 -4.48
CA LEU A 166 -6.48 15.27 -4.80
C LEU A 166 -7.65 14.60 -5.55
N PRO A 167 -7.41 13.93 -6.69
CA PRO A 167 -8.50 13.31 -7.43
C PRO A 167 -8.99 12.08 -6.67
N GLU A 168 -10.27 12.05 -6.29
CA GLU A 168 -10.91 10.93 -5.57
C GLU A 168 -11.19 9.73 -6.49
N THR A 169 -10.14 9.20 -7.11
CA THR A 169 -10.23 8.05 -8.03
C THR A 169 -10.25 6.73 -7.26
N PRO A 170 -10.63 5.60 -7.90
CA PRO A 170 -10.58 4.28 -7.26
C PRO A 170 -9.20 3.92 -6.68
N SER A 171 -8.12 4.43 -7.29
CA SER A 171 -6.75 4.28 -6.81
C SER A 171 -6.50 5.08 -5.55
N TYR A 172 -6.94 6.35 -5.50
CA TYR A 172 -6.88 7.16 -4.29
C TYR A 172 -7.58 6.47 -3.12
N LEU A 173 -8.85 6.07 -3.31
CA LEU A 173 -9.66 5.43 -2.27
C LEU A 173 -9.03 4.12 -1.76
N LEU A 174 -8.39 3.34 -2.65
CA LEU A 174 -7.68 2.12 -2.26
C LEU A 174 -6.45 2.43 -1.42
N LEU A 175 -5.63 3.38 -1.87
CA LEU A 175 -4.37 3.75 -1.22
C LEU A 175 -4.56 4.50 0.10
N THR A 176 -5.71 5.15 0.30
CA THR A 176 -6.09 5.79 1.58
C THR A 176 -6.96 4.91 2.48
N THR A 177 -7.26 3.68 2.04
CA THR A 177 -8.13 2.74 2.75
C THR A 177 -9.50 3.38 3.09
N ASN A 178 -10.07 4.15 2.16
CA ASN A 178 -11.37 4.79 2.33
C ASN A 178 -12.51 3.83 1.94
N ASP A 179 -13.19 3.26 2.94
CA ASP A 179 -14.31 2.32 2.79
C ASP A 179 -15.69 2.99 2.74
N GLU A 180 -15.77 4.33 2.85
CA GLU A 180 -17.04 5.07 2.89
C GLU A 180 -17.67 5.24 1.51
N ASN A 181 -16.91 5.07 0.41
CA ASN A 181 -17.43 5.20 -0.94
C ASN A 181 -17.95 3.84 -1.47
N PRO A 182 -19.29 3.62 -1.51
CA PRO A 182 -19.86 2.33 -1.90
C PRO A 182 -19.67 2.01 -3.39
N ASN A 183 -19.29 3.01 -4.21
CA ASN A 183 -19.14 2.86 -5.66
C ASN A 183 -17.68 2.54 -6.06
N GLN A 184 -16.81 2.23 -5.11
CA GLN A 184 -15.44 1.81 -5.41
C GLN A 184 -15.42 0.41 -6.04
N PHE A 185 -14.65 0.27 -7.12
CA PHE A 185 -14.56 -0.99 -7.86
C PHE A 185 -14.05 -2.17 -7.02
N TYR A 186 -13.05 -1.95 -6.16
CA TYR A 186 -12.48 -3.00 -5.31
C TYR A 186 -12.74 -2.75 -3.81
N LEU A 187 -13.98 -2.40 -3.49
CA LEU A 187 -14.44 -2.06 -2.13
C LEU A 187 -14.14 -3.17 -1.10
N THR A 188 -14.31 -4.45 -1.47
CA THR A 188 -14.05 -5.58 -0.56
C THR A 188 -12.63 -5.54 0.02
N TRP A 189 -11.63 -5.22 -0.79
CA TRP A 189 -10.24 -5.12 -0.32
C TRP A 189 -10.05 -4.03 0.73
N VAL A 190 -10.69 -2.88 0.52
CA VAL A 190 -10.62 -1.73 1.43
C VAL A 190 -11.37 -2.01 2.72
N GLN A 191 -12.57 -2.60 2.64
CA GLN A 191 -13.36 -3.02 3.80
C GLN A 191 -12.63 -4.06 4.66
N GLU A 192 -11.93 -5.00 4.03
CA GLU A 192 -11.14 -6.00 4.76
C GLU A 192 -9.96 -5.37 5.52
N GLN A 193 -9.33 -4.34 4.96
CA GLN A 193 -8.30 -3.57 5.66
C GLN A 193 -8.89 -2.74 6.80
N ALA A 194 -9.99 -2.02 6.56
CA ALA A 194 -10.68 -1.25 7.58
C ALA A 194 -11.09 -2.14 8.77
N LYS A 195 -11.63 -3.34 8.50
CA LYS A 195 -11.95 -4.32 9.53
C LYS A 195 -10.73 -4.77 10.33
N PHE A 196 -9.60 -5.02 9.68
CA PHE A 196 -8.35 -5.38 10.36
C PHE A 196 -7.85 -4.24 11.26
N ILE A 197 -7.90 -3.00 10.77
CA ILE A 197 -7.56 -1.81 11.56
C ILE A 197 -8.50 -1.65 12.76
N GLN A 198 -9.81 -1.90 12.59
CA GLN A 198 -10.77 -1.84 13.70
C GLN A 198 -10.39 -2.81 14.82
N GLN A 199 -9.97 -4.03 14.49
CA GLN A 199 -9.52 -5.01 15.49
C GLN A 199 -8.33 -4.48 16.30
N LEU A 200 -7.35 -3.86 15.63
CA LEU A 200 -6.21 -3.24 16.31
C LEU A 200 -6.61 -2.03 17.17
N ILE A 201 -7.62 -1.27 16.74
CA ILE A 201 -8.18 -0.15 17.53
C ILE A 201 -8.91 -0.68 18.77
N ASP A 202 -9.69 -1.75 18.65
CA ASP A 202 -10.39 -2.37 19.77
C ASP A 202 -9.41 -2.90 20.83
N ASP A 203 -8.32 -3.53 20.38
CA ASP A 203 -7.22 -3.99 21.24
C ASP A 203 -6.53 -2.81 21.94
N PHE A 204 -6.26 -1.72 21.21
CA PHE A 204 -5.71 -0.48 21.76
C PHE A 204 -6.61 0.12 22.85
N ASN A 205 -7.90 0.28 22.54
CA ASN A 205 -8.87 0.84 23.48
C ASN A 205 -8.99 0.01 24.75
N THR A 206 -8.98 -1.30 24.61
CA THR A 206 -9.00 -2.23 25.75
C THR A 206 -7.74 -2.10 26.59
N LEU A 207 -6.55 -2.09 25.98
CA LEU A 207 -5.29 -2.06 26.69
C LEU A 207 -5.03 -0.72 27.41
N TYR A 208 -5.37 0.41 26.78
CA TYR A 208 -5.08 1.75 27.30
C TYR A 208 -6.30 2.46 27.89
N SER A 209 -7.46 1.78 27.97
CA SER A 209 -8.73 2.36 28.43
C SER A 209 -9.09 3.64 27.65
N LYS A 210 -8.99 3.57 26.33
CA LYS A 210 -9.26 4.67 25.38
C LYS A 210 -10.59 4.47 24.65
N SER A 211 -11.02 5.49 23.93
CA SER A 211 -12.21 5.47 23.07
C SER A 211 -11.88 5.98 21.67
N PHE A 212 -10.74 5.54 21.13
CA PHE A 212 -10.30 5.87 19.78
C PHE A 212 -11.10 5.08 18.74
N ASP A 213 -11.54 5.68 17.63
CA ASP A 213 -12.31 4.96 16.61
C ASP A 213 -11.79 5.20 15.18
N GLN A 214 -12.42 4.51 14.22
CA GLN A 214 -12.09 4.66 12.81
C GLN A 214 -12.37 6.06 12.25
N GLU A 215 -13.40 6.76 12.75
CA GLU A 215 -13.72 8.12 12.30
C GLU A 215 -12.63 9.09 12.75
N GLN A 216 -12.11 8.92 13.96
CA GLN A 216 -10.95 9.64 14.46
C GLN A 216 -9.69 9.30 13.67
N LEU A 217 -9.43 8.02 13.36
CA LEU A 217 -8.32 7.65 12.47
C LEU A 217 -8.44 8.34 11.11
N ARG A 218 -9.63 8.37 10.53
CA ARG A 218 -9.87 9.04 9.24
C ARG A 218 -9.64 10.54 9.34
N SER A 219 -10.34 11.22 10.23
CA SER A 219 -10.27 12.68 10.38
C SER A 219 -8.89 13.19 10.82
N LYS A 220 -8.16 12.43 11.66
CA LYS A 220 -6.85 12.83 12.18
C LYS A 220 -5.69 12.42 11.28
N PHE A 221 -5.84 11.34 10.50
CA PHE A 221 -4.75 10.78 9.68
C PHE A 221 -5.15 10.53 8.23
N LEU A 222 -6.06 9.58 7.93
CA LEU A 222 -6.27 9.12 6.55
C LEU A 222 -6.86 10.18 5.60
N GLY A 223 -7.54 11.19 6.15
CA GLY A 223 -8.07 12.36 5.44
C GLY A 223 -7.09 13.54 5.35
N ASN A 224 -5.88 13.42 5.92
CA ASN A 224 -4.91 14.51 5.93
C ASN A 224 -4.06 14.49 4.65
N THR A 225 -4.35 15.41 3.74
CA THR A 225 -3.67 15.50 2.44
C THR A 225 -2.19 15.87 2.54
N GLU A 226 -1.73 16.48 3.64
CA GLU A 226 -0.31 16.77 3.88
C GLU A 226 0.51 15.49 4.18
N LEU A 227 -0.17 14.40 4.52
CA LEU A 227 0.41 13.11 4.91
C LEU A 227 0.22 12.02 3.85
N ILE A 228 -0.06 12.41 2.60
CA ILE A 228 -0.50 11.45 1.59
C ILE A 228 0.49 10.31 1.33
N GLU A 229 1.79 10.58 1.37
CA GLU A 229 2.83 9.56 1.18
C GLU A 229 2.89 8.61 2.38
N GLU A 230 2.75 9.13 3.60
CA GLU A 230 2.67 8.33 4.83
C GLU A 230 1.40 7.48 4.88
N ILE A 231 0.27 8.01 4.41
CA ILE A 231 -1.00 7.28 4.32
C ILE A 231 -0.87 6.11 3.33
N TYR A 232 -0.22 6.33 2.20
CA TYR A 232 0.01 5.28 1.21
C TYR A 232 0.92 4.18 1.74
N LEU A 233 2.01 4.56 2.40
CA LEU A 233 2.90 3.62 3.07
C LEU A 233 2.17 2.86 4.18
N PHE A 234 1.32 3.54 4.95
CA PHE A 234 0.48 2.94 5.98
C PHE A 234 -0.48 1.90 5.40
N SER A 235 -1.21 2.22 4.33
CA SER A 235 -2.13 1.29 3.67
C SER A 235 -1.39 0.04 3.16
N TYR A 236 -0.25 0.22 2.51
CA TYR A 236 0.60 -0.88 2.07
C TYR A 236 1.07 -1.78 3.24
N ILE A 237 1.62 -1.18 4.30
CA ILE A 237 2.08 -1.90 5.50
C ILE A 237 0.92 -2.66 6.15
N THR A 238 -0.25 -2.03 6.26
CA THR A 238 -1.48 -2.64 6.79
C THR A 238 -1.87 -3.87 5.98
N ALA A 239 -1.90 -3.77 4.65
CA ALA A 239 -2.20 -4.91 3.79
C ALA A 239 -1.21 -6.06 3.96
N ARG A 240 0.10 -5.76 4.06
CA ARG A 240 1.14 -6.79 4.28
C ARG A 240 1.03 -7.45 5.64
N ILE A 241 0.84 -6.68 6.71
CA ILE A 241 0.70 -7.22 8.06
C ILE A 241 -0.58 -8.05 8.18
N LYS A 242 -1.70 -7.59 7.61
CA LYS A 242 -2.94 -8.37 7.54
C LYS A 242 -2.71 -9.72 6.86
N GLN A 243 -2.00 -9.75 5.74
CA GLN A 243 -1.65 -10.99 5.04
C GLN A 243 -0.84 -11.93 5.94
N ILE A 244 0.18 -11.41 6.62
CA ILE A 244 1.01 -12.17 7.56
C ILE A 244 0.16 -12.74 8.70
N PHE A 245 -0.72 -11.94 9.31
CA PHE A 245 -1.57 -12.35 10.43
C PHE A 245 -2.61 -13.39 10.03
N SER A 246 -3.20 -13.22 8.84
CA SER A 246 -4.29 -14.07 8.39
C SER A 246 -3.82 -15.48 8.05
N SER A 247 -2.53 -15.69 7.78
CA SER A 247 -1.85 -16.99 7.56
C SER A 247 -2.63 -18.00 6.69
N VAL A 248 -3.47 -17.50 5.78
CA VAL A 248 -4.33 -18.32 4.90
C VAL A 248 -3.49 -19.11 3.90
N PHE A 249 -2.29 -18.61 3.58
CA PHE A 249 -1.37 -19.26 2.66
C PHE A 249 -0.24 -19.96 3.41
N ILE A 250 -0.11 -21.27 3.15
CA ILE A 250 0.95 -22.15 3.69
C ILE A 250 2.34 -21.55 3.45
N TRP A 251 2.55 -20.87 2.32
CA TRP A 251 3.83 -20.26 1.97
C TRP A 251 4.20 -19.08 2.88
N ASP A 252 3.24 -18.23 3.24
CA ASP A 252 3.49 -17.12 4.18
C ASP A 252 3.79 -17.69 5.57
N LYS A 253 3.06 -18.73 5.98
CA LYS A 253 3.34 -19.44 7.23
C LYS A 253 4.76 -20.04 7.24
N LEU A 254 5.17 -20.74 6.19
CA LEU A 254 6.51 -21.32 6.07
C LEU A 254 7.63 -20.27 5.99
N LEU A 255 7.38 -19.13 5.32
CA LEU A 255 8.33 -18.03 5.22
C LEU A 255 8.59 -17.41 6.60
N PHE A 256 7.54 -17.13 7.38
CA PHE A 256 7.68 -16.40 8.64
C PHE A 256 7.91 -17.30 9.87
N GLU A 257 7.55 -18.59 9.83
CA GLU A 257 7.84 -19.54 10.91
C GLU A 257 9.26 -20.12 10.86
N SER A 258 9.97 -19.99 9.73
CA SER A 258 11.28 -20.65 9.56
C SER A 258 12.46 -19.91 10.19
N ASN A 259 12.24 -18.80 10.92
CA ASN A 259 13.27 -17.97 11.55
C ASN A 259 14.47 -17.65 10.62
N ASN A 260 14.25 -17.68 9.31
CA ASN A 260 15.32 -17.42 8.36
C ASN A 260 15.60 -15.90 8.32
N ALA A 261 16.88 -15.54 8.14
CA ALA A 261 17.32 -14.16 8.24
C ALA A 261 16.59 -13.22 7.27
N LEU A 262 16.27 -13.67 6.05
CA LEU A 262 15.57 -12.86 5.06
C LEU A 262 14.14 -12.51 5.50
N SER A 263 13.41 -13.48 6.05
CA SER A 263 12.02 -13.27 6.48
C SER A 263 11.97 -12.36 7.70
N LEU A 264 12.91 -12.52 8.62
CA LEU A 264 13.08 -11.60 9.75
C LEU A 264 13.44 -10.18 9.29
N GLN A 265 14.26 -10.03 8.24
CA GLN A 265 14.57 -8.73 7.65
C GLN A 265 13.34 -8.06 7.02
N ILE A 266 12.48 -8.83 6.34
CA ILE A 266 11.21 -8.31 5.79
C ILE A 266 10.28 -7.85 6.93
N LEU A 267 10.15 -8.64 7.99
CA LEU A 267 9.34 -8.24 9.17
C LEU A 267 9.92 -6.97 9.81
N LEU A 268 11.24 -6.91 9.94
CA LEU A 268 11.95 -5.78 10.52
C LEU A 268 11.77 -4.51 9.68
N SER A 269 11.83 -4.60 8.34
CA SER A 269 11.60 -3.44 7.46
C SER A 269 10.17 -2.90 7.58
N LEU A 270 9.17 -3.78 7.68
CA LEU A 270 7.78 -3.35 7.89
C LEU A 270 7.62 -2.65 9.24
N CYS A 271 8.24 -3.17 10.31
CA CYS A 271 8.23 -2.53 11.62
C CYS A 271 8.90 -1.14 11.55
N PHE A 272 10.07 -1.07 10.91
CA PHE A 272 10.83 0.17 10.75
C PHE A 272 10.03 1.23 10.00
N ASP A 273 9.40 0.88 8.89
CA ASP A 273 8.60 1.85 8.12
C ASP A 273 7.39 2.36 8.90
N LEU A 274 6.76 1.52 9.73
CA LEU A 274 5.72 1.98 10.66
C LEU A 274 6.28 2.95 11.71
N THR A 275 7.49 2.73 12.23
CA THR A 275 8.14 3.69 13.14
C THR A 275 8.43 5.04 12.48
N LYS A 276 8.72 5.08 11.17
CA LYS A 276 8.90 6.35 10.44
C LYS A 276 7.60 7.14 10.34
N ILE A 277 6.48 6.48 10.08
CA ILE A 277 5.16 7.12 10.03
C ILE A 277 4.87 7.76 11.41
N ILE A 278 5.07 7.00 12.49
CA ILE A 278 4.91 7.48 13.86
C ILE A 278 5.82 8.69 14.12
N GLU A 279 7.10 8.61 13.77
CA GLU A 279 8.07 9.69 13.96
C GLU A 279 7.63 10.97 13.22
N LYS A 280 7.15 10.82 11.98
CA LYS A 280 6.69 11.91 11.12
C LYS A 280 5.45 12.60 11.67
N LEU A 281 4.47 11.85 12.18
CA LEU A 281 3.27 12.40 12.81
C LEU A 281 3.63 13.27 14.04
N ILE A 282 4.50 12.76 14.90
CA ILE A 282 4.96 13.51 16.07
C ILE A 282 5.71 14.76 15.64
N ALA A 283 6.60 14.64 14.63
CA ALA A 283 7.38 15.75 14.12
C ALA A 283 6.52 16.89 13.56
N ILE A 284 5.48 16.57 12.79
CA ILE A 284 4.56 17.57 12.25
C ILE A 284 3.85 18.32 13.37
N LYS A 285 3.31 17.60 14.36
CA LYS A 285 2.64 18.25 15.49
C LYS A 285 3.58 19.08 16.35
N GLU A 286 4.81 18.64 16.54
CA GLU A 286 5.83 19.42 17.24
C GLU A 286 6.11 20.75 16.51
N ILE A 287 6.24 20.74 15.18
CA ILE A 287 6.44 21.94 14.36
C ILE A 287 5.21 22.86 14.43
N GLN A 288 4.00 22.30 14.34
CA GLN A 288 2.77 23.10 14.38
C GLN A 288 2.58 23.81 15.73
N ILE A 289 2.89 23.14 16.85
CA ILE A 289 2.70 23.68 18.20
C ILE A 289 3.84 24.62 18.62
N ASN A 290 5.09 24.23 18.35
CA ASN A 290 6.27 24.98 18.82
C ASN A 290 6.81 25.98 17.78
N GLY A 291 6.22 26.04 16.58
CA GLY A 291 6.73 26.81 15.44
C GLY A 291 7.86 26.10 14.70
N LEU A 292 8.49 26.80 13.74
CA LEU A 292 9.62 26.27 12.97
C LEU A 292 10.68 25.68 13.91
N ILE A 293 10.88 24.38 13.81
CA ILE A 293 11.98 23.72 14.49
C ILE A 293 13.27 24.25 13.85
N ASP A 294 14.09 24.90 14.67
CA ASP A 294 15.45 25.25 14.31
C ASP A 294 16.23 23.97 13.98
N ASP A 295 16.30 23.66 12.68
CA ASP A 295 16.88 22.45 12.11
C ASP A 295 18.41 22.35 12.36
N THR A 296 18.99 23.41 12.93
CA THR A 296 20.38 23.41 13.42
C THR A 296 20.56 22.57 14.69
N LYS A 297 19.49 22.29 15.44
CA LYS A 297 19.53 21.42 16.62
C LYS A 297 19.45 19.95 16.21
N LYS A 298 20.58 19.38 15.79
CA LYS A 298 20.79 17.95 15.44
C LYS A 298 20.05 16.94 16.34
N HIS A 299 19.88 17.27 17.62
CA HIS A 299 19.24 16.42 18.62
C HIS A 299 17.74 16.16 18.39
N ARG A 300 17.00 17.03 17.68
CA ARG A 300 15.55 16.82 17.42
C ARG A 300 15.25 15.86 16.27
N ARG A 301 16.28 15.28 15.64
CA ARG A 301 16.18 14.24 14.59
C ARG A 301 16.16 12.81 15.10
N TYR A 302 16.28 12.63 16.42
CA TYR A 302 16.30 11.31 17.03
C TYR A 302 14.94 11.00 17.65
N PHE A 303 14.43 9.80 17.36
CA PHE A 303 13.16 9.30 17.90
C PHE A 303 13.07 9.45 19.42
N SER A 304 14.18 9.23 20.16
CA SER A 304 14.25 9.38 21.62
C SER A 304 13.93 10.77 22.15
N TYR A 305 14.17 11.83 21.37
CA TYR A 305 13.82 13.20 21.75
C TYR A 305 12.34 13.50 21.54
N ARG A 306 11.62 12.69 20.77
CA ARG A 306 10.18 12.85 20.58
C ARG A 306 9.38 12.51 21.84
N LEU A 307 9.96 11.76 22.78
CA LEU A 307 9.31 11.46 24.06
C LEU A 307 8.98 12.73 24.85
N SER A 308 9.90 13.71 24.91
CA SER A 308 9.68 14.91 25.73
C SER A 308 8.47 15.71 25.23
N PHE A 309 8.27 15.73 23.91
CA PHE A 309 7.10 16.34 23.30
C PHE A 309 5.83 15.51 23.56
N LEU A 310 5.87 14.19 23.37
CA LEU A 310 4.73 13.32 23.66
C LEU A 310 4.30 13.36 25.14
N LYS A 311 5.27 13.45 26.05
CA LYS A 311 5.07 13.52 27.49
C LYS A 311 4.54 14.88 27.95
N ASN A 312 4.60 15.94 27.14
CA ASN A 312 4.37 17.33 27.58
C ASN A 312 3.10 17.52 28.44
N GLY A 313 3.24 17.47 29.77
CA GLY A 313 2.15 17.58 30.75
C GLY A 313 1.33 16.31 31.00
N LYS A 314 1.75 15.14 30.50
CA LYS A 314 1.04 13.86 30.60
C LYS A 314 1.75 12.91 31.55
N ASP A 315 1.02 12.45 32.57
CA ASP A 315 1.54 11.52 33.59
C ASP A 315 1.55 10.06 33.15
N CYS A 316 1.14 9.76 31.91
CA CYS A 316 1.11 8.39 31.39
C CYS A 316 2.50 7.81 31.09
N PHE A 317 3.53 8.64 30.87
CA PHE A 317 4.90 8.16 30.65
C PHE A 317 5.74 8.26 31.93
N SER A 318 6.26 7.12 32.39
CA SER A 318 7.22 7.10 33.50
C SER A 318 8.67 7.25 33.04
N LEU A 319 8.90 7.21 31.72
CA LEU A 319 10.22 7.39 31.12
C LEU A 319 10.77 8.80 31.33
N ASP A 320 12.07 8.84 31.62
CA ASP A 320 12.92 10.02 31.59
C ASP A 320 14.15 9.75 30.72
N ARG A 321 15.06 10.73 30.67
CA ARG A 321 16.27 10.61 29.85
C ARG A 321 17.18 9.48 30.31
N VAL A 322 17.32 9.27 31.62
CA VAL A 322 18.18 8.24 32.22
C VAL A 322 17.67 6.85 31.83
N LYS A 323 16.36 6.63 31.93
CA LYS A 323 15.71 5.37 31.53
C LYS A 323 15.87 5.07 30.05
N ILE A 324 15.75 6.08 29.18
CA ILE A 324 15.98 5.93 27.74
C ILE A 324 17.45 5.60 27.44
N ASP A 325 18.38 6.31 28.07
CA ASP A 325 19.82 6.11 27.82
C ASP A 325 20.24 4.71 28.27
N LYS A 326 19.78 4.24 29.44
CA LYS A 326 19.95 2.86 29.89
C LYS A 326 19.42 1.84 28.87
N PHE A 327 18.20 2.03 28.38
CA PHE A 327 17.61 1.12 27.39
C PHE A 327 18.44 1.08 26.10
N ASN A 328 18.92 2.22 25.62
CA ASN A 328 19.76 2.27 24.42
C ASN A 328 21.09 1.54 24.63
N GLU A 329 21.74 1.71 25.78
CA GLU A 329 22.98 1.02 26.12
C GLU A 329 22.79 -0.51 26.13
N GLU A 330 21.77 -1.02 26.84
CA GLU A 330 21.49 -2.47 26.86
C GLU A 330 21.15 -3.01 25.47
N ARG A 331 20.38 -2.25 24.69
CA ARG A 331 20.03 -2.60 23.30
C ARG A 331 21.26 -2.65 22.39
N GLU A 332 22.19 -1.70 22.51
CA GLU A 332 23.43 -1.69 21.71
C GLU A 332 24.29 -2.90 21.99
N ASN A 333 24.35 -3.33 23.25
CA ASN A 333 25.09 -4.52 23.65
C ASN A 333 24.37 -5.83 23.27
N ALA A 334 23.04 -5.88 23.39
CA ALA A 334 22.24 -7.09 23.17
C ALA A 334 20.79 -6.78 22.74
N SER A 335 20.59 -6.33 21.48
CA SER A 335 19.27 -5.89 20.98
C SER A 335 18.16 -6.95 21.14
N ASN A 336 18.42 -8.20 20.73
CA ASN A 336 17.43 -9.28 20.83
C ASN A 336 17.03 -9.57 22.28
N LEU A 337 18.00 -9.66 23.19
CA LEU A 337 17.73 -9.93 24.61
C LEU A 337 16.98 -8.76 25.26
N THR A 338 17.37 -7.53 24.96
CA THR A 338 16.76 -6.33 25.52
C THR A 338 15.29 -6.20 25.12
N ILE A 339 14.97 -6.35 23.83
CA ILE A 339 13.58 -6.31 23.34
C ILE A 339 12.78 -7.49 23.92
N LYS A 340 13.37 -8.68 23.98
CA LYS A 340 12.73 -9.86 24.59
C LYS A 340 12.40 -9.64 26.08
N ASN A 341 13.31 -9.03 26.83
CA ASN A 341 13.09 -8.70 28.24
C ASN A 341 12.00 -7.64 28.40
N LEU A 342 11.95 -6.65 27.50
CA LEU A 342 10.91 -5.62 27.48
C LEU A 342 9.51 -6.23 27.26
N LEU A 343 9.37 -7.17 26.31
CA LEU A 343 8.10 -7.86 26.02
C LEU A 343 7.68 -8.87 27.11
N ARG A 344 8.60 -9.27 27.99
CA ARG A 344 8.36 -10.25 29.08
C ARG A 344 8.23 -9.62 30.45
N ASP A 345 8.18 -8.29 30.52
CA ASP A 345 8.11 -7.52 31.76
C ASP A 345 9.31 -7.78 32.70
N SER A 346 10.43 -8.23 32.14
CA SER A 346 11.65 -8.54 32.87
C SER A 346 12.75 -7.50 32.66
N PHE A 347 12.50 -6.46 31.87
CA PHE A 347 13.38 -5.30 31.76
C PHE A 347 13.14 -4.35 32.94
N ILE A 348 14.20 -4.11 33.73
CA ILE A 348 14.14 -3.33 34.97
C ILE A 348 15.12 -2.16 34.88
N PHE A 349 14.68 -0.95 35.23
CA PHE A 349 15.52 0.25 35.27
C PHE A 349 16.44 0.27 36.50
N GLU A 350 17.39 1.21 36.56
CA GLU A 350 18.31 1.34 37.71
C GLU A 350 17.61 1.64 39.03
N ASP A 351 16.49 2.34 38.98
CA ASP A 351 15.63 2.64 40.13
C ASP A 351 14.74 1.45 40.55
N LEU A 352 14.99 0.27 39.99
CA LEU A 352 14.20 -0.96 40.16
C LEU A 352 12.76 -0.87 39.65
N SER A 353 12.39 0.19 38.95
CA SER A 353 11.08 0.30 38.31
C SER A 353 11.02 -0.52 37.01
N SER A 354 9.82 -0.96 36.65
CA SER A 354 9.51 -1.50 35.34
C SER A 354 8.84 -0.44 34.46
N ALA A 355 9.01 -0.54 33.15
CA ALA A 355 8.24 0.27 32.22
C ALA A 355 6.75 -0.05 32.34
N ASN A 356 5.88 0.96 32.29
CA ASN A 356 4.44 0.75 32.13
C ASN A 356 4.11 0.38 30.66
N GLU A 357 2.85 0.08 30.32
CA GLU A 357 2.52 -0.42 28.97
C GLU A 357 2.84 0.57 27.84
N ILE A 358 2.60 1.88 28.03
CA ILE A 358 2.90 2.86 26.99
C ILE A 358 4.41 3.10 26.88
N ASP A 359 5.13 3.06 28.00
CA ASP A 359 6.59 3.12 28.04
C ASP A 359 7.20 1.92 27.29
N LYS A 360 6.70 0.69 27.51
CA LYS A 360 7.14 -0.52 26.79
C LYS A 360 6.91 -0.37 25.29
N THR A 361 5.72 0.07 24.92
CA THR A 361 5.34 0.30 23.52
C THR A 361 6.24 1.34 22.84
N TYR A 362 6.55 2.44 23.52
CA TYR A 362 7.46 3.45 23.02
C TYR A 362 8.91 2.96 22.92
N LEU A 363 9.42 2.29 23.95
CA LEU A 363 10.78 1.72 23.95
C LEU A 363 10.94 0.64 22.87
N LEU A 364 9.90 -0.16 22.60
CA LEU A 364 9.91 -1.13 21.51
C LEU A 364 10.08 -0.44 20.16
N ALA A 365 9.29 0.60 19.87
CA ALA A 365 9.42 1.38 18.64
C ALA A 365 10.81 2.03 18.51
N LEU A 366 11.31 2.64 19.59
CA LEU A 366 12.67 3.20 19.65
C LEU A 366 13.74 2.13 19.36
N GLY A 367 13.61 0.96 19.98
CA GLY A 367 14.56 -0.14 19.87
C GLY A 367 14.63 -0.68 18.44
N ILE A 368 13.47 -0.92 17.81
CA ILE A 368 13.37 -1.37 16.42
C ILE A 368 13.95 -0.31 15.47
N ARG A 369 13.54 0.95 15.63
CA ARG A 369 13.98 2.07 14.80
C ARG A 369 15.50 2.20 14.81
N ASN A 370 16.09 2.23 16.00
CA ASN A 370 17.53 2.38 16.15
C ASN A 370 18.29 1.11 15.73
N HIS A 371 17.73 -0.09 15.95
CA HIS A 371 18.38 -1.31 15.50
C HIS A 371 18.50 -1.33 13.97
N TYR A 372 17.40 -1.14 13.24
CA TYR A 372 17.42 -1.15 11.77
C TYR A 372 18.25 -0.02 11.16
N ALA A 373 18.29 1.15 11.80
CA ALA A 373 19.09 2.29 11.31
C ALA A 373 20.61 2.06 11.38
N HIS A 374 21.08 1.11 12.20
CA HIS A 374 22.50 0.92 12.49
C HIS A 374 23.03 -0.49 12.21
N ASN A 375 22.15 -1.47 11.99
CA ASN A 375 22.51 -2.88 11.88
C ASN A 375 21.85 -3.51 10.65
N THR A 376 22.50 -4.53 10.10
CA THR A 376 21.96 -5.36 9.01
C THR A 376 21.57 -6.76 9.50
N GLU A 377 21.86 -7.09 10.77
CA GLU A 377 21.39 -8.33 11.38
C GLU A 377 19.88 -8.30 11.63
N PRO A 378 19.19 -9.45 11.54
CA PRO A 378 17.78 -9.54 11.88
C PRO A 378 17.55 -9.51 13.40
N LEU A 379 16.38 -9.03 13.81
CA LEU A 379 15.87 -9.24 15.17
C LEU A 379 15.18 -10.62 15.24
N GLU A 380 15.88 -11.63 15.75
CA GLU A 380 15.38 -13.00 15.95
C GLU A 380 14.05 -13.05 16.70
N ILE A 381 13.83 -12.14 17.65
CA ILE A 381 12.58 -12.03 18.41
C ILE A 381 11.35 -11.76 17.52
N LEU A 382 11.53 -11.25 16.29
CA LEU A 382 10.41 -11.09 15.35
C LEU A 382 9.86 -12.45 14.90
N GLY A 383 10.67 -13.51 14.92
CA GLY A 383 10.24 -14.84 14.50
C GLY A 383 9.04 -15.35 15.28
N ASP A 384 9.09 -15.24 16.61
CA ASP A 384 8.03 -15.70 17.51
C ASP A 384 7.11 -14.58 18.02
N LYS A 385 7.54 -13.31 17.96
CA LYS A 385 6.79 -12.16 18.51
C LYS A 385 6.31 -11.12 17.51
N HIS A 386 6.41 -11.35 16.19
CA HIS A 386 6.00 -10.35 15.20
C HIS A 386 4.56 -9.84 15.39
N ILE A 387 3.58 -10.70 15.69
CA ILE A 387 2.18 -10.28 15.91
C ILE A 387 2.10 -9.26 17.04
N GLU A 388 2.69 -9.59 18.19
CA GLU A 388 2.72 -8.72 19.36
C GLU A 388 3.44 -7.40 19.08
N ILE A 389 4.57 -7.47 18.37
CA ILE A 389 5.38 -6.30 18.01
C ILE A 389 4.61 -5.36 17.08
N PHE A 390 4.05 -5.87 15.97
CA PHE A 390 3.26 -5.05 15.06
C PHE A 390 2.06 -4.41 15.77
N THR A 391 1.35 -5.19 16.58
CA THR A 391 0.20 -4.70 17.35
C THR A 391 0.61 -3.53 18.26
N ARG A 392 1.72 -3.66 19.00
CA ARG A 392 2.25 -2.55 19.83
C ARG A 392 2.66 -1.33 18.99
N LEU A 393 3.21 -1.50 17.80
CA LEU A 393 3.53 -0.36 16.92
C LEU A 393 2.26 0.36 16.43
N TYR A 394 1.19 -0.35 16.06
CA TYR A 394 -0.10 0.26 15.77
C TYR A 394 -0.69 0.96 16.99
N HIS A 395 -0.58 0.37 18.17
CA HIS A 395 -1.01 1.02 19.41
C HIS A 395 -0.27 2.34 19.64
N LEU A 396 1.04 2.41 19.37
CA LEU A 396 1.77 3.67 19.46
C LEU A 396 1.28 4.69 18.43
N LEU A 397 0.99 4.26 17.19
CA LEU A 397 0.42 5.11 16.17
C LEU A 397 -0.92 5.71 16.62
N PHE A 398 -1.85 4.87 17.10
CA PHE A 398 -3.16 5.31 17.59
C PHE A 398 -3.03 6.19 18.82
N PHE A 399 -2.12 5.87 19.74
CA PHE A 399 -1.83 6.73 20.89
C PHE A 399 -1.37 8.12 20.42
N VAL A 400 -0.43 8.20 19.48
CA VAL A 400 0.05 9.47 18.91
C VAL A 400 -1.08 10.27 18.29
N LEU A 401 -1.99 9.63 17.56
CA LEU A 401 -3.15 10.28 16.95
C LEU A 401 -4.17 10.74 18.00
N ASP A 402 -4.50 9.90 18.97
CA ASP A 402 -5.43 10.24 20.05
C ASP A 402 -4.94 11.43 20.89
N GLU A 403 -3.64 11.49 21.12
CA GLU A 403 -3.02 12.41 22.07
C GLU A 403 -2.53 13.73 21.48
N LEU A 404 -2.29 13.81 20.18
CA LEU A 404 -1.72 15.00 19.52
C LEU A 404 -2.61 15.61 18.42
N TYR A 405 -3.54 14.84 17.86
CA TYR A 405 -4.46 15.29 16.82
C TYR A 405 -5.87 15.37 17.39
#